data_AF-A0A0D0KIJ5-F1
#
_entry.id   AF-A0A0D0KIJ5-F1
#
_cell.length_a   1.000
_cell.length_b   1.000
_cell.length_c   1.000
_cell.angle_alpha   90.00
_cell.angle_beta   90.00
_cell.angle_gamma   90.00
#
_symmetry.space_group_name_H-M   'P 1'
#
loop_
_entity.id
_entity.type
_entity.pdbx_description
1 polymer ?
#
loop_
_entity_poly.entity_id
_entity_poly.type
_entity_poly.pdbx_seq_one_letter_code
_entity_poly.pdbx_strand_id
1 'polypeptide(L)'
;MVTEKTSVGGLVRAAEDRIVAEKAHAARTPSLTVVQIRSSLKDMIRSKIWWIDKFSEGRTKRPDHEIASARKQLAALVQADDLLKGEHSAADRGG
;
A
#
# COMPACT_ATOMS: atom_id res chain seq x y z
N MET A 1 -23.25 -5.78 -27.26
CA MET A 1 -22.00 -5.86 -26.48
C MET A 1 -21.13 -4.70 -26.91
N VAL A 2 -21.10 -3.60 -26.14
CA VAL A 2 -20.22 -2.47 -26.43
C VAL A 2 -18.92 -2.70 -25.68
N THR A 3 -17.85 -2.78 -26.45
CA THR A 3 -16.45 -2.91 -26.06
C THR A 3 -16.03 -1.68 -25.23
N GLU A 4 -16.09 -1.77 -23.90
CA GLU A 4 -15.66 -0.68 -23.00
C GLU A 4 -14.18 -0.27 -23.20
N LYS A 5 -13.37 -1.15 -23.82
CA LYS A 5 -11.94 -0.91 -24.13
C LYS A 5 -11.67 0.23 -25.13
N THR A 6 -12.66 0.67 -25.92
CA THR A 6 -12.49 1.76 -26.89
C THR A 6 -13.14 3.08 -26.47
N SER A 7 -13.74 3.15 -25.28
CA SER A 7 -14.25 4.42 -24.75
C SER A 7 -13.11 5.33 -24.27
N VAL A 8 -13.27 6.66 -24.36
CA VAL A 8 -12.31 7.64 -23.84
C VAL A 8 -11.99 7.37 -22.37
N GLY A 9 -12.99 6.99 -21.56
CA GLY A 9 -12.78 6.61 -20.15
C GLY A 9 -11.94 5.33 -19.96
N GLY A 10 -12.08 4.35 -20.86
CA GLY A 10 -11.25 3.14 -20.86
C GLY A 10 -9.80 3.44 -21.25
N LEU A 11 -9.58 4.34 -22.21
CA LEU A 11 -8.25 4.78 -22.63
C LEU A 11 -7.52 5.56 -21.53
N VAL A 12 -8.23 6.43 -20.79
CA VAL A 12 -7.65 7.19 -19.66
C VAL A 12 -7.20 6.25 -18.55
N ARG A 13 -8.04 5.30 -18.11
CA ARG A 13 -7.65 4.31 -17.08
C ARG A 13 -6.47 3.46 -17.53
N ALA A 14 -6.45 2.99 -18.77
CA ALA A 14 -5.34 2.20 -19.29
C ALA A 14 -4.02 2.99 -19.33
N ALA A 15 -4.09 4.30 -19.63
CA ALA A 15 -2.92 5.18 -19.56
C ALA A 15 -2.45 5.40 -18.12
N GLU A 16 -3.37 5.61 -17.18
CA GLU A 16 -3.08 5.74 -15.75
C GLU A 16 -2.42 4.46 -15.19
N ASP A 17 -3.00 3.30 -15.47
CA ASP A 17 -2.47 1.99 -15.04
C ASP A 17 -1.06 1.77 -15.57
N ARG A 18 -0.80 2.14 -16.83
CA ARG A 18 0.53 2.04 -17.44
C ARG A 18 1.54 2.94 -16.72
N ILE A 19 1.19 4.19 -16.46
CA ILE A 19 2.07 5.13 -15.74
C ILE A 19 2.37 4.60 -14.33
N VAL A 20 1.36 4.08 -13.64
CA VAL A 20 1.54 3.48 -12.31
C VAL A 20 2.45 2.26 -12.39
N ALA A 21 2.28 1.38 -13.37
CA ALA A 21 3.13 0.21 -13.55
C ALA A 21 4.59 0.58 -13.83
N GLU A 22 4.83 1.56 -14.71
CA GLU A 22 6.16 2.06 -15.03
C GLU A 22 6.84 2.66 -13.78
N LYS A 23 6.14 3.52 -13.03
CA LYS A 23 6.65 4.12 -11.80
C LYS A 23 6.88 3.08 -10.70
N ALA A 24 5.98 2.11 -10.56
CA ALA A 24 6.12 1.03 -9.60
C ALA A 24 7.30 0.13 -9.94
N HIS A 25 7.56 -0.13 -11.22
CA HIS A 25 8.73 -0.88 -11.68
C HIS A 25 10.02 -0.12 -11.36
N ALA A 26 10.08 1.17 -11.68
CA ALA A 26 11.23 2.02 -11.36
C ALA A 26 11.52 2.08 -9.85
N ALA A 27 10.46 2.10 -9.01
CA ALA A 27 10.58 2.12 -7.55
C ALA A 27 11.14 0.82 -6.93
N ARG A 28 11.35 -0.25 -7.73
CA ARG A 28 12.00 -1.49 -7.26
C ARG A 28 13.52 -1.37 -7.13
N THR A 29 14.08 -0.23 -7.53
CA THR A 29 15.52 0.04 -7.49
C THR A 29 15.82 1.16 -6.49
N PRO A 30 16.67 0.94 -5.48
CA PRO A 30 17.41 -0.29 -5.20
C PRO A 30 16.51 -1.42 -4.69
N SER A 31 16.89 -2.67 -4.97
CA SER A 31 16.22 -3.83 -4.40
C SER A 31 16.45 -3.88 -2.89
N LEU A 32 15.38 -3.96 -2.11
CA LEU A 32 15.45 -4.05 -0.67
C LEU A 32 15.47 -5.52 -0.22
N THR A 33 16.25 -5.82 0.81
CA THR A 33 16.18 -7.12 1.51
C THR A 33 14.86 -7.23 2.28
N VAL A 34 14.41 -8.45 2.59
CA VAL A 34 13.21 -8.69 3.39
C VAL A 34 13.25 -7.93 4.73
N VAL A 35 14.42 -7.87 5.37
CA VAL A 35 14.62 -7.12 6.62
C VAL A 35 14.39 -5.62 6.43
N GLN A 36 14.93 -5.04 5.35
CA GLN A 36 14.73 -3.63 5.00
C GLN A 36 13.26 -3.34 4.66
N ILE A 37 12.62 -4.20 3.86
CA ILE A 37 11.19 -4.07 3.53
C ILE A 37 10.35 -4.04 4.80
N ARG A 38 10.57 -4.99 5.71
CA ARG A 38 9.84 -5.06 6.98
C ARG A 38 10.10 -3.86 7.89
N SER A 39 11.33 -3.36 7.93
CA SER A 39 11.64 -2.12 8.67
C SER A 39 10.86 -0.93 8.11
N SER A 40 10.88 -0.75 6.78
CA SER A 40 10.12 0.33 6.13
C SER A 40 8.62 0.19 6.33
N LEU A 41 8.06 -1.02 6.24
CA LEU A 41 6.65 -1.27 6.54
C LEU A 41 6.29 -0.87 7.98
N LYS A 42 7.12 -1.21 8.97
CA LYS A 42 6.91 -0.79 10.37
C LYS A 42 6.91 0.72 10.52
N ASP A 43 7.79 1.43 9.83
CA ASP A 43 7.83 2.90 9.88
C ASP A 43 6.57 3.51 9.24
N MET A 44 6.12 2.94 8.12
CA MET A 44 4.86 3.34 7.48
C MET A 44 3.64 3.07 8.38
N ILE A 45 3.61 1.93 9.06
CA ILE A 45 2.56 1.57 10.04
C ILE A 45 2.52 2.62 11.16
N ARG A 46 3.68 2.91 11.78
CA ARG A 46 3.77 3.93 12.85
C ARG A 46 3.31 5.30 12.38
N SER A 47 3.77 5.73 11.21
CA SER A 47 3.38 7.02 10.62
C SER A 47 1.87 7.09 10.37
N LYS A 48 1.28 6.00 9.86
CA LYS A 48 -0.16 5.93 9.58
C LYS A 48 -1.01 5.89 10.85
N ILE A 49 -0.58 5.17 11.88
CA ILE A 49 -1.22 5.15 13.21
C ILE A 49 -1.24 6.57 13.78
N TRP A 50 -0.08 7.24 13.84
CA TRP A 50 0.01 8.60 14.34
C TRP A 50 -0.89 9.57 13.58
N TRP A 51 -0.94 9.44 12.24
CA TRP A 51 -1.81 10.27 11.41
C TRP A 51 -3.29 10.05 11.76
N ILE A 52 -3.73 8.80 11.90
CA ILE A 52 -5.12 8.48 12.28
C ILE A 52 -5.44 9.03 13.67
N ASP A 53 -4.57 8.83 14.65
CA ASP A 53 -4.77 9.32 16.02
C ASP A 53 -4.90 10.85 16.03
N LYS A 54 -4.02 11.55 15.30
CA LYS A 54 -4.02 13.02 15.23
C LYS A 54 -5.25 13.61 14.54
N PHE A 55 -5.80 12.91 13.54
CA PHE A 55 -6.77 13.49 12.61
C PHE A 55 -8.15 12.82 12.66
N SER A 56 -8.37 11.80 13.48
CA SER A 56 -9.68 11.11 13.58
C SER A 56 -10.70 11.84 14.45
N GLU A 57 -10.25 12.76 15.31
CA GLU A 57 -11.11 13.50 16.24
C GLU A 57 -10.57 14.90 16.55
N GLY A 58 -11.35 15.69 17.30
CA GLY A 58 -10.97 17.04 17.73
C GLY A 58 -11.01 18.11 16.64
N ARG A 59 -10.35 19.25 16.90
CA ARG A 59 -10.37 20.44 16.01
C ARG A 59 -9.63 20.24 14.69
N THR A 60 -8.71 19.29 14.64
CA THR A 60 -7.93 18.94 13.45
C THR A 60 -8.55 17.80 12.67
N LYS A 61 -9.75 17.33 13.06
CA LYS A 61 -10.39 16.18 12.43
C LYS A 61 -10.48 16.35 10.91
N ARG A 62 -10.00 15.35 10.17
CA ARG A 62 -10.12 15.24 8.72
C ARG A 62 -11.47 14.62 8.33
N PRO A 63 -11.94 14.80 7.08
CA PRO A 63 -13.17 14.18 6.62
C PRO A 63 -13.19 12.66 6.84
N ASP A 64 -14.36 12.11 7.21
CA ASP A 64 -14.49 10.70 7.60
C ASP A 64 -14.08 9.72 6.49
N HIS A 65 -14.27 10.08 5.23
CA HIS A 65 -13.84 9.26 4.09
C HIS A 65 -12.31 9.17 3.97
N GLU A 66 -11.57 10.23 4.33
CA GLU A 66 -10.12 10.20 4.40
C GLU A 66 -9.64 9.29 5.53
N ILE A 67 -10.28 9.37 6.71
CA ILE A 67 -9.98 8.49 7.85
C ILE A 67 -10.27 7.03 7.52
N ALA A 68 -11.39 6.74 6.87
CA ALA A 68 -11.73 5.40 6.41
C ALA A 68 -10.70 4.86 5.40
N SER A 69 -10.26 5.70 4.45
CA SER A 69 -9.19 5.36 3.51
C SER A 69 -7.87 5.08 4.23
N ALA A 70 -7.48 5.92 5.19
CA ALA A 70 -6.27 5.73 5.99
C ALA A 70 -6.31 4.43 6.81
N ARG A 71 -7.45 4.09 7.41
CA ARG A 71 -7.65 2.82 8.13
C ARG A 71 -7.51 1.60 7.21
N LYS A 72 -8.05 1.66 5.99
CA LYS A 72 -7.85 0.61 4.96
C LYS A 72 -6.39 0.47 4.58
N GLN A 73 -5.68 1.58 4.38
CA GLN A 73 -4.24 1.57 4.09
C GLN A 73 -3.44 0.96 5.25
N LEU A 74 -3.75 1.33 6.49
CA LEU A 74 -3.11 0.74 7.68
C LEU A 74 -3.32 -0.78 7.73
N ALA A 75 -4.55 -1.25 7.51
CA ALA A 75 -4.85 -2.68 7.48
C ALA A 75 -4.01 -3.42 6.41
N ALA A 76 -3.88 -2.84 5.21
CA ALA A 76 -3.04 -3.41 4.15
C ALA A 76 -1.55 -3.47 4.54
N LEU A 77 -1.02 -2.43 5.19
CA LEU A 77 0.38 -2.41 5.64
C LEU A 77 0.65 -3.46 6.72
N VAL A 78 -0.27 -3.63 7.68
CA VAL A 78 -0.15 -4.66 8.74
C VAL A 78 -0.18 -6.06 8.15
N GLN A 79 -1.15 -6.34 7.27
CA GLN A 79 -1.24 -7.64 6.59
C GLN A 79 0.01 -7.93 5.74
N ALA A 80 0.58 -6.92 5.08
CA ALA A 80 1.83 -7.08 4.31
C ALA A 80 3.02 -7.46 5.21
N ASP A 81 3.20 -6.82 6.38
CA ASP A 81 4.26 -7.21 7.33
C ASP A 81 4.04 -8.62 7.89
N ASP A 82 2.78 -9.00 8.14
CA ASP A 82 2.44 -10.33 8.65
C ASP A 82 2.66 -11.43 7.60
N LEU A 83 2.37 -11.19 6.32
CA LEU A 83 2.70 -12.10 5.23
C LEU A 83 4.21 -12.35 5.14
N LEU A 84 5.02 -11.28 5.24
CA LEU A 84 6.48 -11.39 5.22
C LEU A 84 7.06 -12.08 6.47
N LYS A 85 6.36 -12.05 7.62
CA LYS A 85 6.70 -12.88 8.79
C LYS A 85 6.43 -14.36 8.54
N GLY A 86 5.27 -14.65 7.94
CA GLY A 86 4.80 -16.01 7.65
C GLY A 86 5.68 -16.72 6.62
N GLU A 87 6.05 -16.05 5.54
CA GLU A 87 6.94 -16.59 4.51
C GLU A 87 8.34 -16.90 5.05
N HIS A 88 8.89 -16.05 5.91
CA HIS A 88 10.19 -16.31 6.54
C HIS A 88 10.14 -17.50 7.52
N SER A 89 8.99 -17.73 8.18
CA SER A 89 8.79 -18.85 9.12
C SER A 89 8.55 -20.20 8.41
N ALA A 90 8.26 -20.19 7.11
CA ALA A 90 8.12 -21.38 6.29
C ALA A 90 9.44 -21.81 5.64
N ALA A 91 10.28 -20.85 5.24
CA ALA A 91 11.58 -21.11 4.62
C ALA A 91 12.63 -21.74 5.57
N ASP A 92 12.48 -21.57 6.89
CA ASP A 92 13.45 -22.02 7.91
C ASP A 92 13.16 -23.43 8.49
N ARG A 93 12.16 -24.15 7.95
CA ARG A 93 11.77 -25.51 8.39
C ARG A 93 12.15 -26.62 7.42
N GLY A 94 13.06 -26.34 6.48
CA GLY A 94 13.56 -27.31 5.49
C GLY A 94 15.08 -27.22 5.35
N GLY A 95 15.81 -27.78 6.31
CA GLY A 95 17.26 -27.96 6.30
C GLY A 95 17.66 -29.12 7.19
#